data_AF-A0A5C6CB31-F1
#
_entry.id   AF-A0A5C6CB31-F1
#
_cell.length_a   1.000
_cell.length_b   1.000
_cell.length_c   1.000
_cell.angle_alpha   90.00
_cell.angle_beta   90.00
_cell.angle_gamma   90.00
#
_symmetry.space_group_name_H-M   'P 1'
#
loop_
_entity.id
_entity.type
_entity.pdbx_description
1 polymer ?
#
loop_
_entity_poly.entity_id
_entity_poly.type
_entity_poly.pdbx_seq_one_letter_code
_entity_poly.pdbx_strand_id
1 'polypeptide(L)'
;MIQIDNPWALFVVFVFCVAGLVIYPFMMTERFRFTSAKIVAIVIAVGISIYSGTFAFVLVLLWPLSFIGFPEYWGNYTGFIHGPFIDKKSPPIVVSMMGWFFLVVFPLLLMLITSR
;
A
#
# COMPACT_ATOMS: atom_id res chain seq x y z
N MET A 1 20.89 6.34 -3.05
CA MET A 1 20.05 7.42 -3.61
C MET A 1 19.68 7.01 -5.02
N ILE A 2 18.41 6.71 -5.30
CA ILE A 2 17.95 6.52 -6.68
C ILE A 2 17.87 7.94 -7.27
N GLN A 3 18.86 8.35 -8.05
CA GLN A 3 18.76 9.56 -8.86
C GLN A 3 17.73 9.27 -9.96
N ILE A 4 16.50 9.72 -9.74
CA ILE A 4 15.45 9.66 -10.76
C ILE A 4 15.49 11.00 -11.47
N ASP A 5 16.28 11.08 -12.53
CA ASP A 5 16.48 12.32 -13.28
C ASP A 5 15.29 12.65 -14.21
N ASN A 6 14.32 11.75 -14.32
CA ASN A 6 13.18 11.89 -15.22
C ASN A 6 11.83 11.99 -14.48
N PRO A 7 11.26 13.20 -14.34
CA PRO A 7 9.97 13.40 -13.67
C PRO A 7 8.80 12.71 -14.41
N TRP A 8 8.90 12.51 -15.73
CA TRP A 8 7.89 11.79 -16.49
C TRP A 8 7.85 10.30 -16.16
N ALA A 9 9.01 9.69 -15.91
CA ALA A 9 9.06 8.28 -15.51
C ALA A 9 8.35 8.07 -14.15
N LEU A 10 8.58 8.98 -13.20
CA LEU A 10 7.88 8.98 -11.91
C LEU A 10 6.36 9.10 -12.07
N PHE A 11 5.91 10.01 -12.93
CA PHE A 11 4.49 10.18 -13.20
C PHE A 11 3.85 8.94 -13.84
N VAL A 12 4.53 8.31 -14.82
CA VAL A 12 4.05 7.08 -15.45
C VAL A 12 3.95 5.96 -14.42
N VAL A 13 5.00 5.74 -13.61
CA VAL A 13 4.99 4.73 -12.54
C VAL A 13 3.86 5.02 -11.54
N PHE A 14 3.65 6.27 -11.17
CA PHE A 14 2.55 6.68 -10.30
C PHE A 14 1.19 6.31 -10.86
N VAL A 15 0.93 6.63 -12.13
CA VAL A 15 -0.33 6.29 -12.79
C VAL A 15 -0.53 4.77 -12.83
N PHE A 16 0.51 4.00 -13.16
CA PHE A 16 0.44 2.53 -13.15
C PHE A 16 0.18 1.97 -11.74
N CYS A 17 0.85 2.51 -10.71
CA CYS A 17 0.63 2.11 -9.32
C CYS A 17 -0.79 2.42 -8.87
N VAL A 18 -1.32 3.62 -9.15
CA VAL A 18 -2.70 3.99 -8.81
C VAL A 18 -3.69 3.11 -9.57
N ALA A 19 -3.46 2.87 -10.86
CA ALA A 19 -4.31 2.00 -11.66
C ALA A 19 -4.35 0.56 -11.11
N GLY A 20 -3.20 -0.02 -10.79
CA GLY A 20 -3.10 -1.40 -10.33
C GLY A 20 -3.47 -1.61 -8.85
N LEU A 21 -3.14 -0.66 -7.97
CA LEU A 21 -3.31 -0.80 -6.52
C LEU A 21 -4.59 -0.14 -6.00
N VAL A 22 -5.21 0.77 -6.74
CA VAL A 22 -6.41 1.47 -6.28
C VAL A 22 -7.57 1.24 -7.24
N ILE A 23 -7.41 1.54 -8.54
CA ILE A 23 -8.52 1.47 -9.50
C ILE A 23 -8.96 0.03 -9.73
N TYR A 24 -8.02 -0.87 -10.02
CA TYR A 24 -8.34 -2.26 -10.32
C TYR A 24 -8.99 -2.99 -9.13
N PRO A 25 -8.46 -2.90 -7.89
CA PRO A 25 -9.11 -3.47 -6.71
C PRO A 25 -10.47 -2.83 -6.45
N PHE A 26 -10.61 -1.52 -6.69
CA PHE A 26 -11.87 -0.80 -6.52
C PHE A 26 -12.94 -1.30 -7.49
N MET A 27 -12.61 -1.53 -8.76
CA MET A 27 -13.55 -2.08 -9.74
C MET A 27 -13.99 -3.50 -9.41
N MET A 28 -13.09 -4.32 -8.87
CA MET A 28 -13.37 -5.71 -8.49
C MET A 28 -14.04 -5.86 -7.12
N THR A 29 -14.08 -4.81 -6.31
CA THR A 29 -14.67 -4.85 -4.96
C THR A 29 -16.10 -4.31 -5.00
N GLU A 30 -17.09 -5.20 -4.95
CA GLU A 30 -18.52 -4.83 -5.02
C GLU A 30 -19.03 -3.98 -3.84
N ARG A 31 -18.29 -3.89 -2.73
CA ARG A 31 -18.70 -3.12 -1.54
C ARG A 31 -17.52 -2.39 -0.90
N PHE A 32 -17.25 -1.18 -1.36
CA PHE A 32 -16.32 -0.30 -0.66
C PHE A 32 -16.96 0.23 0.63
N ARG A 33 -16.76 -0.48 1.74
CA ARG A 33 -17.20 0.00 3.06
C ARG A 33 -16.14 0.97 3.60
N PHE A 34 -16.54 2.22 3.81
CA PHE A 34 -15.76 3.20 4.55
C PHE A 34 -15.77 2.82 6.03
N THR A 35 -14.68 2.19 6.47
CA THR A 35 -14.45 1.89 7.90
C THR A 35 -13.53 2.97 8.46
N SER A 36 -13.69 3.32 9.74
CA SER A 36 -12.82 4.28 10.45
C SER A 36 -11.33 3.98 10.27
N ALA A 37 -10.94 2.70 10.24
CA ALA A 37 -9.58 2.25 10.00
C ALA A 37 -9.00 2.76 8.66
N LYS A 38 -9.79 2.79 7.58
CA LYS A 38 -9.32 3.25 6.26
C LYS A 38 -9.04 4.75 6.25
N ILE A 39 -9.88 5.52 6.93
CA ILE A 39 -9.71 6.98 7.06
C ILE A 39 -8.43 7.28 7.84
N VAL A 40 -8.21 6.58 8.96
CA VAL A 40 -6.99 6.75 9.77
C VAL A 40 -5.74 6.42 8.96
N ALA A 41 -5.76 5.34 8.17
CA ALA A 41 -4.64 4.97 7.30
C ALA A 41 -4.30 6.06 6.27
N ILE A 42 -5.31 6.67 5.65
CA ILE A 42 -5.12 7.79 4.70
C ILE A 42 -4.53 9.00 5.42
N VAL A 43 -5.05 9.37 6.59
CA VAL A 43 -4.54 10.51 7.38
C VAL A 43 -3.08 10.30 7.75
N ILE A 44 -2.70 9.08 8.18
CA ILE A 44 -1.30 8.75 8.49
C ILE A 44 -0.42 8.87 7.25
N ALA A 45 -0.84 8.29 6.12
CA ALA A 45 -0.05 8.33 4.89
C ALA A 45 0.16 9.77 4.37
N VAL A 46 -0.88 10.60 4.45
CA VAL A 46 -0.79 12.04 4.11
C VAL A 46 0.13 12.76 5.10
N GLY A 47 0.01 12.50 6.40
CA GLY A 47 0.87 13.08 7.43
C GLY A 47 2.36 12.77 7.19
N ILE A 48 2.69 11.51 6.88
CA ILE A 48 4.06 11.09 6.55
C ILE A 48 4.57 11.79 5.28
N SER A 49 3.71 11.92 4.27
CA SER A 49 4.07 12.56 3.00
C SER A 49 4.36 14.06 3.17
N ILE A 50 3.57 14.75 4.00
CA ILE A 50 3.80 16.16 4.34
C ILE A 50 5.08 16.32 5.16
N TYR A 51 5.27 15.50 6.19
CA TYR A 51 6.45 15.57 7.07
C TYR A 51 7.77 15.33 6.34
N SER A 52 7.79 14.38 5.40
CA SER A 52 8.96 14.03 4.60
C SER A 52 9.26 15.00 3.45
N GLY A 53 8.33 15.93 3.14
CA GLY A 53 8.47 16.89 2.04
C GLY A 53 8.61 16.27 0.65
N THR A 54 8.35 14.97 0.50
CA THR A 54 8.67 14.21 -0.73
C THR A 54 7.47 13.39 -1.19
N PHE A 55 7.01 13.65 -2.42
CA PHE A 55 5.91 12.90 -3.04
C PHE A 55 6.23 11.43 -3.33
N ALA A 56 7.51 11.04 -3.38
CA ALA A 56 7.91 9.65 -3.58
C ALA A 56 7.40 8.72 -2.46
N PHE A 57 7.18 9.22 -1.24
CA PHE A 57 6.60 8.41 -0.17
C PHE A 57 5.15 8.03 -0.46
N VAL A 58 4.39 8.84 -1.20
CA VAL A 58 3.02 8.50 -1.59
C VAL A 58 3.00 7.22 -2.43
N LEU A 59 3.96 7.06 -3.35
CA LEU A 59 4.14 5.83 -4.14
C LEU A 59 4.41 4.61 -3.25
N VAL A 60 5.31 4.77 -2.28
CA VAL A 60 5.70 3.71 -1.34
C VAL A 60 4.60 3.45 -0.31
N LEU A 61 3.67 4.38 -0.07
CA LEU A 61 2.55 4.19 0.85
C LEU A 61 1.29 3.69 0.14
N LEU A 62 1.26 3.72 -1.20
CA LEU A 62 0.10 3.30 -1.98
C LEU A 62 -0.20 1.80 -1.82
N TRP A 63 0.84 0.96 -1.70
CA TRP A 63 0.66 -0.49 -1.50
C TRP A 63 0.07 -0.87 -0.13
N PRO A 64 0.53 -0.37 1.04
CA PRO A 64 -0.12 -0.67 2.31
C PRO A 64 -1.53 -0.07 2.38
N LEU A 65 -1.73 1.11 1.80
CA LEU A 65 -3.06 1.70 1.64
C LEU A 65 -4.00 0.79 0.84
N SER A 66 -3.50 0.14 -0.21
CA SER A 66 -4.26 -0.83 -0.99
C SER A 66 -4.65 -2.06 -0.17
N PHE A 67 -3.74 -2.61 0.64
CA PHE A 67 -4.02 -3.75 1.51
C PHE A 67 -5.03 -3.43 2.62
N ILE A 68 -5.00 -2.21 3.18
CA ILE A 68 -5.98 -1.76 4.18
C ILE A 68 -7.33 -1.41 3.51
N GLY A 69 -7.29 -0.84 2.31
CA GLY A 69 -8.46 -0.37 1.57
C GLY A 69 -9.27 -1.50 0.95
N PHE A 70 -8.60 -2.54 0.46
CA PHE A 70 -9.18 -3.65 -0.30
C PHE A 70 -8.70 -5.03 0.20
N PRO A 71 -8.81 -5.32 1.51
CA PRO A 71 -8.29 -6.57 2.05
C PRO A 71 -8.98 -7.80 1.49
N GLU A 72 -10.26 -7.70 1.12
CA GLU A 72 -11.01 -8.80 0.51
C GLU A 72 -10.51 -9.12 -0.90
N TYR A 73 -10.19 -8.10 -1.70
CA TYR A 73 -9.68 -8.28 -3.05
C TYR A 73 -8.34 -9.03 -3.02
N TRP A 74 -7.39 -8.51 -2.24
CA TRP A 74 -6.06 -9.10 -2.12
C TRP A 74 -6.08 -10.45 -1.40
N GLY A 75 -6.96 -10.64 -0.41
CA GLY A 75 -7.13 -11.91 0.28
C GLY A 75 -7.74 -13.01 -0.60
N ASN A 76 -8.53 -12.64 -1.61
CA ASN A 76 -9.10 -13.58 -2.58
C ASN A 76 -8.12 -13.97 -3.70
N TYR A 77 -6.94 -13.35 -3.76
CA TYR A 77 -5.95 -13.70 -4.78
C TYR A 77 -5.50 -15.16 -4.62
N THR A 78 -5.70 -15.95 -5.67
CA THR A 78 -5.23 -17.32 -5.81
C THR A 78 -4.48 -17.42 -7.13
N GLY A 79 -3.28 -17.99 -7.12
CA GLY A 79 -2.45 -18.03 -8.30
C GLY A 79 -0.97 -18.21 -7.98
N PHE A 80 -0.15 -18.08 -9.02
CA PHE A 80 1.29 -18.21 -8.90
C PHE A 80 1.94 -16.83 -8.78
N ILE A 81 2.41 -16.48 -7.58
CA ILE A 81 3.32 -15.37 -7.36
C ILE A 81 4.64 -15.98 -6.89
N HIS A 82 5.69 -15.78 -7.69
CA HIS A 82 7.10 -16.11 -7.41
C HIS A 82 7.32 -16.94 -6.12
N GLY A 83 7.09 -18.25 -6.20
CA GLY A 83 7.03 -19.12 -5.01
C GLY A 83 6.01 -20.27 -5.16
N PRO A 84 5.61 -20.91 -4.06
CA PRO A 84 4.59 -21.96 -4.09
C PRO A 84 3.24 -21.39 -4.56
N PHE A 85 2.47 -22.22 -5.28
CA PHE A 85 1.15 -21.85 -5.75
C PHE A 85 0.22 -21.54 -4.57
N ILE A 86 -0.43 -20.38 -4.59
CA ILE A 86 -1.40 -19.98 -3.57
C ILE A 86 -2.73 -20.66 -3.90
N ASP A 87 -2.97 -21.79 -3.24
CA ASP A 87 -4.17 -22.62 -3.39
C ASP A 87 -5.32 -22.16 -2.46
N LYS A 88 -5.00 -21.41 -1.40
CA LYS A 88 -5.97 -20.95 -0.40
C LYS A 88 -6.04 -19.44 -0.30
N LYS A 89 -7.27 -18.96 -0.15
CA LYS A 89 -7.57 -17.56 0.12
C LYS A 89 -7.00 -17.15 1.48
N SER A 90 -6.40 -15.97 1.52
CA SER A 90 -5.92 -15.36 2.75
C SER A 90 -7.07 -14.65 3.47
N PRO A 91 -7.19 -14.77 4.80
CA PRO A 91 -8.19 -14.02 5.56
C PRO A 91 -8.00 -12.52 5.35
N PRO A 92 -9.06 -11.74 5.06
CA PRO A 92 -8.96 -10.29 4.83
C PRO A 92 -8.29 -9.54 5.99
N ILE A 93 -8.51 -10.01 7.22
CA ILE A 93 -7.90 -9.40 8.40
C ILE A 93 -6.37 -9.48 8.38
N VAL A 94 -5.79 -10.59 7.92
CA VAL A 94 -4.33 -10.77 7.83
C VAL A 94 -3.75 -9.81 6.79
N VAL A 95 -4.42 -9.67 5.65
CA VAL A 95 -4.03 -8.73 4.60
C VAL A 95 -4.08 -7.28 5.10
N SER A 96 -5.13 -6.91 5.82
CA SER A 96 -5.25 -5.59 6.42
C SER A 96 -4.15 -5.35 7.46
N MET A 97 -3.86 -6.33 8.32
CA MET A 97 -2.77 -6.26 9.29
C MET A 97 -1.41 -6.10 8.64
N MET A 98 -1.14 -6.76 7.51
CA MET A 98 0.09 -6.53 6.72
C MET A 98 0.17 -5.09 6.23
N GLY A 99 -0.92 -4.53 5.71
CA GLY A 99 -0.96 -3.12 5.32
C GLY A 99 -0.63 -2.19 6.49
N TRP A 100 -1.19 -2.42 7.68
CA TRP A 100 -0.87 -1.65 8.89
C TRP A 100 0.57 -1.80 9.35
N PHE A 101 1.13 -3.01 9.26
CA PHE A 101 2.53 -3.25 9.59
C PHE A 101 3.46 -2.40 8.73
N PHE A 102 3.25 -2.38 7.41
CA PHE A 102 4.06 -1.57 6.50
C PHE A 102 3.79 -0.07 6.59
N LEU A 103 2.59 0.34 7.00
CA LEU A 103 2.24 1.74 7.16
C LEU A 103 2.82 2.36 8.44
N VAL A 104 2.83 1.62 9.55
CA VAL A 104 3.16 2.15 10.88
C VAL A 104 4.40 1.51 11.47
N VAL A 105 4.42 0.17 11.57
CA VAL A 105 5.48 -0.54 12.30
C VAL A 105 6.81 -0.46 11.55
N PHE A 106 6.80 -0.70 10.24
CA PHE A 106 8.02 -0.72 9.43
C PHE A 106 8.74 0.63 9.39
N PRO A 107 8.07 1.77 9.14
CA PRO A 107 8.72 3.08 9.20
C PRO A 107 9.30 3.40 10.58
N LEU A 108 8.59 3.04 11.66
CA LEU A 108 9.08 3.23 13.03
C LEU A 108 10.33 2.39 13.30
N LEU A 109 10.37 1.14 12.83
CA LEU A 109 11.55 0.28 12.95
C LEU A 109 12.75 0.86 12.18
N LEU A 110 12.54 1.34 10.95
CA LEU A 110 13.60 1.98 10.17
C LEU A 110 14.13 3.23 10.86
N MET A 111 13.25 4.06 11.42
CA MET A 111 13.65 5.24 12.18
C MET A 111 14.46 4.86 13.42
N LEU A 112 14.04 3.83 14.16
CA LEU A 112 14.74 3.36 15.36
C LEU A 112 16.14 2.79 15.05
N ILE A 113 16.29 2.08 13.93
CA ILE A 113 17.58 1.55 13.47
C ILE A 113 18.49 2.69 12.99
N THR A 114 17.96 3.66 12.24
CA THR A 114 18.74 4.75 11.66
C THR A 114 19.13 5.81 12.70
N SER A 115 18.38 5.91 13.80
CA SER A 115 18.67 6.84 14.90
C SER A 115 19.79 6.35 15.85
N ARG A 116 20.33 5.15 15.64
CA ARG A 116 21.52 4.64 16.33
C ARG A 116 22.76 4.80 15.46
#